data_AF-A0A3B8L240-F1
#
_entry.id   AF-A0A3B8L240-F1
#
_cell.length_a   1.000
_cell.length_b   1.000
_cell.length_c   1.000
_cell.angle_alpha   90.00
_cell.angle_beta   90.00
_cell.angle_gamma   90.00
#
_symmetry.space_group_name_H-M   'P 1'
#
loop_
_entity.id
_entity.type
_entity.pdbx_description
1 polymer ?
#
loop_
_entity_poly.entity_id
_entity_poly.type
_entity_poly.pdbx_seq_one_letter_code
_entity_poly.pdbx_strand_id
1 'polypeptide(L)'
;AEPDLLALPSGRLLATVRYQRHKLPGDPDSLASPHLMRTDTAPFTKSKQIGSGLIVRNTAILHSDDNGKTWSTPRLVTGFDEQTACLVRLPDNTILLVFGHKTDGSGQRFMVSYDEGRSWSRTVFQLGRNCQYASTVLLPDNHLVSVSHRIIDGVGIFHSRQWSPPDKAATSAGGFWIPRPAEPLGIARTR
;
A
#
# COMPACT_ATOMS: atom_id res chain seq x y z
N ALA A 1 -10.40 -0.08 -8.66
CA ALA A 1 -9.50 0.38 -7.58
C ALA A 1 -10.05 -0.13 -6.27
N GLU A 2 -9.20 -0.43 -5.30
CA GLU A 2 -9.60 -0.80 -3.94
C GLU A 2 -9.21 0.39 -3.03
N PRO A 3 -10.04 1.45 -2.97
CA PRO A 3 -9.76 2.61 -2.15
C PRO A 3 -10.19 2.38 -0.70
N ASP A 4 -9.54 3.09 0.21
CA ASP A 4 -10.05 3.30 1.57
C ASP A 4 -9.78 4.75 1.99
N LEU A 5 -10.55 5.26 2.93
CA LEU A 5 -10.60 6.68 3.28
C LEU A 5 -10.69 6.90 4.78
N LEU A 6 -9.98 7.92 5.27
CA LEU A 6 -10.04 8.37 6.64
C LEU A 6 -10.17 9.89 6.72
N ALA A 7 -11.14 10.38 7.51
CA ALA A 7 -11.18 11.77 7.92
C ALA A 7 -10.24 12.00 9.11
N LEU A 8 -9.38 13.01 9.00
CA LEU A 8 -8.34 13.31 9.98
C LEU A 8 -8.77 14.44 10.93
N PRO A 9 -8.20 14.51 12.15
CA PRO A 9 -8.42 15.62 13.08
C PRO A 9 -8.18 17.01 12.48
N SER A 10 -7.23 17.15 11.57
CA SER A 10 -6.97 18.41 10.86
C SER A 10 -8.08 18.85 9.89
N GLY A 11 -9.12 18.03 9.68
CA GLY A 11 -10.15 18.23 8.66
C GLY A 11 -9.74 17.73 7.27
N ARG A 12 -8.48 17.30 7.10
CA ARG A 12 -7.98 16.66 5.88
C ARG A 12 -8.60 15.28 5.69
N LEU A 13 -8.85 14.92 4.43
CA LEU A 13 -9.14 13.54 4.06
C LEU A 13 -7.86 12.84 3.63
N LEU A 14 -7.58 11.65 4.15
CA LEU A 14 -6.50 10.77 3.73
C LEU A 14 -7.09 9.56 3.01
N ALA A 15 -6.72 9.34 1.76
CA ALA A 15 -7.11 8.17 0.99
C ALA A 15 -5.92 7.27 0.73
N THR A 16 -6.19 5.97 0.63
CA THR A 16 -5.28 4.98 0.09
C THR A 16 -5.90 4.34 -1.15
N VAL A 17 -5.10 4.05 -2.16
CA VAL A 17 -5.55 3.38 -3.38
C VAL A 17 -4.52 2.38 -3.86
N ARG A 18 -5.01 1.30 -4.49
CA ARG A 18 -4.18 0.46 -5.34
C ARG A 18 -3.72 1.25 -6.56
N TYR A 19 -2.40 1.48 -6.67
CA TYR A 19 -1.80 2.23 -7.77
C TYR A 19 -1.01 1.28 -8.68
N GLN A 20 -1.36 1.27 -9.97
CA GLN A 20 -0.79 0.37 -10.96
C GLN A 20 -0.55 1.08 -12.27
N ARG A 21 0.59 0.80 -12.91
CA ARG A 21 0.85 1.24 -14.28
C ARG A 21 1.75 0.27 -15.03
N HIS A 22 1.55 0.23 -16.34
CA HIS A 22 2.48 -0.35 -17.31
C HIS A 22 3.59 0.65 -17.64
N LYS A 23 4.67 0.15 -18.26
CA LYS A 23 5.71 1.00 -18.83
C LYS A 23 5.13 1.83 -19.98
N LEU A 24 5.41 3.12 -19.99
CA LEU A 24 4.92 4.10 -20.96
C LEU A 24 6.05 4.58 -21.90
N PRO A 25 5.71 5.13 -23.09
CA PRO A 25 6.67 5.88 -23.89
C PRO A 25 7.27 7.04 -23.06
N GLY A 26 8.60 7.12 -23.01
CA GLY A 26 9.33 8.14 -22.23
C GLY A 26 9.79 7.68 -20.84
N ASP A 27 9.37 6.51 -20.37
CA ASP A 27 9.98 5.87 -19.21
C ASP A 27 11.43 5.44 -19.52
N PRO A 28 12.33 5.38 -18.52
CA PRO A 28 13.69 4.89 -18.73
C PRO A 28 13.75 3.48 -19.35
N ASP A 29 14.71 3.26 -20.26
CA ASP A 29 14.90 1.95 -20.91
C ASP A 29 15.19 0.83 -19.92
N SER A 30 15.88 1.14 -18.82
CA SER A 30 16.19 0.21 -17.74
C SER A 30 14.95 -0.21 -16.94
N LEU A 31 13.84 0.52 -17.02
CA LEU A 31 12.62 0.20 -16.28
C LEU A 31 12.01 -1.09 -16.84
N ALA A 32 11.86 -2.08 -15.97
CA ALA A 32 11.39 -3.42 -16.34
C ALA A 32 10.30 -3.86 -15.37
N SER A 33 9.34 -4.66 -15.86
CA SER A 33 8.29 -5.24 -15.02
C SER A 33 8.90 -6.31 -14.10
N PRO A 34 8.89 -6.11 -12.76
CA PRO A 34 9.52 -7.05 -11.83
C PRO A 34 8.94 -8.47 -11.91
N HIS A 35 7.66 -8.60 -12.24
CA HIS A 35 7.02 -9.90 -12.39
C HIS A 35 7.53 -10.65 -13.63
N LEU A 36 7.69 -9.94 -14.76
CA LEU A 36 8.21 -10.54 -15.99
C LEU A 36 9.69 -10.88 -15.89
N MET A 37 10.47 -10.10 -15.13
CA MET A 37 11.89 -10.38 -14.87
C MET A 37 12.14 -11.77 -14.24
N ARG A 38 11.11 -12.40 -13.64
CA ARG A 38 11.24 -13.74 -13.04
C ARG A 38 11.38 -14.85 -14.08
N THR A 39 10.90 -14.64 -15.31
CA THR A 39 10.89 -15.64 -16.38
C THR A 39 11.52 -15.15 -17.68
N ASP A 40 11.75 -13.85 -17.80
CA ASP A 40 12.44 -13.24 -18.92
C ASP A 40 13.95 -13.43 -18.78
N THR A 41 14.61 -13.83 -19.86
CA THR A 41 16.07 -14.07 -19.90
C THR A 41 16.77 -12.98 -20.67
N ALA A 42 18.08 -12.81 -20.45
CA ALA A 42 18.88 -11.83 -21.19
C ALA A 42 18.62 -11.93 -22.71
N PRO A 43 18.37 -10.80 -23.41
CA PRO A 43 18.60 -9.41 -22.97
C PRO A 43 17.44 -8.72 -22.20
N PHE A 44 16.45 -9.48 -21.70
CA PHE A 44 15.28 -9.01 -20.96
C PHE A 44 14.32 -8.14 -21.80
N THR A 45 14.10 -8.52 -23.06
CA THR A 45 13.27 -7.77 -23.99
C THR A 45 11.82 -7.68 -23.52
N LYS A 46 11.26 -8.78 -23.00
CA LYS A 46 9.83 -8.87 -22.67
C LYS A 46 9.47 -8.00 -21.47
N SER A 47 10.31 -7.99 -20.45
CA SER A 47 10.10 -7.23 -19.21
C SER A 47 10.31 -5.72 -19.39
N LYS A 48 11.12 -5.31 -20.37
CA LYS A 48 11.39 -3.90 -20.69
C LYS A 48 10.47 -3.31 -21.77
N GLN A 49 9.66 -4.13 -22.42
CA GLN A 49 8.77 -3.70 -23.50
C GLN A 49 7.65 -2.79 -22.96
N ILE A 50 7.37 -1.70 -23.69
CA ILE A 50 6.24 -0.79 -23.39
C ILE A 50 4.92 -1.58 -23.40
N GLY A 51 4.05 -1.31 -22.41
CA GLY A 51 2.80 -2.03 -22.24
C GLY A 51 2.95 -3.46 -21.69
N SER A 52 4.16 -4.00 -21.60
CA SER A 52 4.39 -5.37 -21.13
C SER A 52 4.56 -5.42 -19.62
N GLY A 53 3.58 -6.03 -18.95
CA GLY A 53 3.59 -6.20 -17.50
C GLY A 53 3.46 -4.88 -16.73
N LEU A 54 3.31 -5.02 -15.41
CA LEU A 54 3.22 -3.88 -14.51
C LEU A 54 4.60 -3.53 -13.96
N ILE A 55 4.93 -2.25 -13.97
CA ILE A 55 6.16 -1.71 -13.39
C ILE A 55 5.91 -0.99 -12.07
N VAL A 56 4.66 -0.56 -11.85
CA VAL A 56 4.18 -0.13 -10.53
C VAL A 56 2.99 -0.99 -10.19
N ARG A 57 3.02 -1.52 -8.98
CA ARG A 57 1.97 -2.35 -8.42
C ARG A 57 2.03 -2.20 -6.90
N ASN A 58 1.67 -1.02 -6.41
CA ASN A 58 1.88 -0.62 -5.02
C ASN A 58 0.57 -0.08 -4.44
N THR A 59 0.62 0.32 -3.18
CA THR A 59 -0.34 1.18 -2.52
C THR A 59 0.18 2.62 -2.61
N ALA A 60 -0.71 3.55 -2.95
CA ALA A 60 -0.43 4.97 -2.90
C ALA A 60 -1.38 5.67 -1.92
N ILE A 61 -0.89 6.74 -1.30
CA ILE A 61 -1.71 7.65 -0.50
C ILE A 61 -1.93 8.97 -1.21
N LEU A 62 -3.11 9.54 -0.99
CA LEU A 62 -3.55 10.85 -1.47
C LEU A 62 -4.19 11.59 -0.30
N HIS A 63 -4.21 12.91 -0.38
CA HIS A 63 -5.01 13.71 0.55
C HIS A 63 -5.85 14.74 -0.18
N SER A 64 -6.91 15.17 0.49
CA SER A 64 -7.75 16.30 0.07
C SER A 64 -7.91 17.27 1.23
N ASP A 65 -7.76 18.55 0.94
CA ASP A 65 -7.96 19.67 1.87
C ASP A 65 -9.28 20.42 1.61
N ASP A 66 -10.09 19.95 0.66
CA ASP A 66 -11.31 20.62 0.17
C ASP A 66 -12.54 19.71 0.15
N ASN A 67 -12.62 18.79 1.13
CA ASN A 67 -13.70 17.81 1.30
C ASN A 67 -13.86 16.86 0.10
N GLY A 68 -12.76 16.46 -0.52
CA GLY A 68 -12.72 15.45 -1.57
C GLY A 68 -12.99 15.97 -2.97
N LYS A 69 -13.06 17.29 -3.17
CA LYS A 69 -13.26 17.90 -4.50
C LYS A 69 -12.00 17.76 -5.35
N THR A 70 -10.83 17.98 -4.76
CA THR A 70 -9.53 17.76 -5.38
C THR A 70 -8.64 16.90 -4.50
N TRP A 71 -7.68 16.24 -5.14
CA TRP A 71 -6.78 15.29 -4.49
C TRP A 71 -5.33 15.58 -4.88
N SER A 72 -4.43 15.41 -3.91
CA SER A 72 -2.99 15.53 -4.13
C SER A 72 -2.48 14.49 -5.13
N THR A 73 -1.32 14.73 -5.74
CA THR A 73 -0.59 13.70 -6.48
C THR A 73 -0.37 12.44 -5.60
N PRO A 74 -0.59 11.23 -6.15
CA PRO A 74 -0.33 9.99 -5.42
C PRO A 74 1.12 9.89 -4.97
N ARG A 75 1.32 9.41 -3.74
CA ARG A 75 2.65 9.10 -3.18
C ARG A 75 2.71 7.61 -2.87
N LEU A 76 3.66 6.89 -3.47
CA LEU A 76 3.79 5.45 -3.24
C LEU A 76 4.29 5.21 -1.82
N VAL A 77 3.60 4.33 -1.09
CA VAL A 77 3.88 4.09 0.33
C VAL A 77 4.33 2.65 0.61
N THR A 78 4.10 1.71 -0.31
CA THR A 78 4.55 0.30 -0.16
C THR A 78 5.50 -0.11 -1.27
N GLY A 79 6.07 -1.33 -1.17
CA GLY A 79 6.86 -1.96 -2.22
C GLY A 79 6.01 -2.50 -3.38
N PHE A 80 6.68 -2.97 -4.43
CA PHE A 80 6.02 -3.65 -5.55
C PHE A 80 5.30 -4.91 -5.05
N ASP A 81 4.11 -5.20 -5.56
CA ASP A 81 3.24 -6.31 -5.13
C ASP A 81 2.76 -6.23 -3.67
N GLU A 82 2.84 -5.05 -3.06
CA GLU A 82 2.24 -4.74 -1.76
C GLU A 82 1.08 -3.77 -1.96
N GLN A 83 -0.14 -4.29 -1.92
CA GLN A 83 -1.35 -3.60 -2.39
C GLN A 83 -2.55 -3.91 -1.50
N THR A 84 -3.69 -3.28 -1.80
CA THR A 84 -4.96 -3.50 -1.10
C THR A 84 -4.81 -3.14 0.36
N ALA A 85 -4.90 -1.84 0.64
CA ALA A 85 -4.68 -1.32 1.97
C ALA A 85 -5.98 -0.79 2.60
N CYS A 86 -6.07 -0.90 3.91
CA CYS A 86 -7.06 -0.23 4.74
C CYS A 86 -6.38 0.68 5.76
N LEU A 87 -7.05 1.77 6.11
CA LEU A 87 -6.63 2.79 7.05
C LEU A 87 -7.43 2.64 8.35
N VAL A 88 -6.72 2.61 9.49
CA VAL A 88 -7.36 2.61 10.81
C VAL A 88 -6.73 3.71 11.65
N ARG A 89 -7.55 4.57 12.25
CA ARG A 89 -7.11 5.58 13.22
C ARG A 89 -7.37 5.09 14.64
N LEU A 90 -6.33 5.10 15.46
CA LEU A 90 -6.40 4.78 16.88
C LEU A 90 -6.81 6.02 17.70
N PRO A 91 -7.22 5.86 18.98
CA PRO A 91 -7.69 6.97 19.81
C PRO A 91 -6.66 8.10 20.01
N ASP A 92 -5.37 7.77 19.98
CA ASP A 92 -4.26 8.73 20.06
C ASP A 92 -3.92 9.41 18.73
N ASN A 93 -4.77 9.23 17.70
CA ASN A 93 -4.60 9.68 16.32
C ASN A 93 -3.49 8.98 15.53
N THR A 94 -2.89 7.91 16.07
CA THR A 94 -2.01 7.04 15.29
C THR A 94 -2.78 6.44 14.12
N ILE A 95 -2.18 6.42 12.94
CA ILE A 95 -2.75 5.80 11.74
C ILE A 95 -1.99 4.51 11.43
N LEU A 96 -2.74 3.43 11.26
CA LEU A 96 -2.26 2.17 10.74
C LEU A 96 -2.66 2.06 9.27
N LEU A 97 -1.70 1.75 8.41
CA LEU A 97 -1.94 1.31 7.04
C LEU A 97 -1.69 -0.20 6.99
N VAL A 98 -2.76 -0.98 6.94
CA VAL A 98 -2.69 -2.44 6.86
C VAL A 98 -2.86 -2.84 5.39
N PHE A 99 -1.92 -3.58 4.82
CA PHE A 99 -1.87 -3.90 3.39
C PHE A 99 -1.49 -5.36 3.12
N GLY A 100 -1.97 -5.88 1.99
CA GLY A 100 -1.59 -7.19 1.50
C GLY A 100 -0.22 -7.20 0.83
N HIS A 101 0.46 -8.34 0.80
CA HIS A 101 1.73 -8.52 0.08
C HIS A 101 1.84 -9.85 -0.66
N LYS A 102 2.70 -9.89 -1.70
CA LYS A 102 3.06 -11.09 -2.47
C LYS A 102 4.57 -11.29 -2.68
N THR A 103 5.41 -10.58 -1.91
CA THR A 103 6.84 -10.43 -2.24
C THR A 103 7.71 -11.59 -1.77
N ASP A 104 7.39 -12.20 -0.62
CA ASP A 104 8.12 -13.31 0.02
C ASP A 104 7.13 -14.37 0.58
N GLY A 105 6.02 -14.55 -0.12
CA GLY A 105 4.90 -15.38 0.27
C GLY A 105 3.60 -14.67 -0.04
N SER A 106 2.59 -14.85 0.81
CA SER A 106 1.44 -13.96 0.81
C SER A 106 0.97 -13.71 2.23
N GLY A 107 0.33 -12.58 2.47
CA GLY A 107 -0.14 -12.22 3.80
C GLY A 107 -0.51 -10.76 3.94
N GLN A 108 -0.62 -10.34 5.19
CA GLN A 108 -0.86 -8.96 5.59
C GLN A 108 0.34 -8.42 6.34
N ARG A 109 0.62 -7.15 6.07
CA ARG A 109 1.58 -6.30 6.77
C ARG A 109 0.91 -5.01 7.20
N PHE A 110 1.56 -4.28 8.08
CA PHE A 110 1.17 -2.91 8.34
C PHE A 110 2.37 -2.00 8.60
N MET A 111 2.12 -0.71 8.43
CA MET A 111 3.02 0.36 8.82
C MET A 111 2.24 1.45 9.54
N VAL A 112 2.98 2.34 10.21
CA VAL A 112 2.43 3.30 11.17
C VAL A 112 2.78 4.72 10.77
N SER A 113 1.84 5.63 10.96
CA SER A 113 2.02 7.07 10.86
C SER A 113 1.58 7.74 12.16
N TYR A 114 2.39 8.69 12.64
CA TYR A 114 2.09 9.52 13.81
C TYR A 114 1.79 10.98 13.46
N ASP A 115 1.74 11.33 12.17
CA ASP A 115 1.67 12.71 11.69
C ASP A 115 0.65 12.88 10.54
N GLU A 116 -0.49 12.19 10.68
CA GLU A 116 -1.61 12.25 9.71
C GLU A 116 -1.24 11.80 8.28
N GLY A 117 -0.34 10.82 8.15
CA GLY A 117 0.05 10.21 6.88
C GLY A 117 1.08 11.04 6.10
N ARG A 118 1.80 11.95 6.78
CA ARG A 118 2.89 12.72 6.16
C ARG A 118 4.15 11.87 6.08
N SER A 119 4.47 11.11 7.12
CA SER A 119 5.56 10.14 7.17
C SER A 119 5.10 8.79 7.69
N TRP A 120 5.86 7.75 7.33
CA TRP A 120 5.54 6.36 7.65
C TRP A 120 6.74 5.65 8.26
N SER A 121 6.49 4.70 9.15
CA SER A 121 7.53 3.88 9.76
C SER A 121 8.36 3.17 8.70
N ARG A 122 9.68 3.16 8.85
CA ARG A 122 10.56 2.29 8.03
C ARG A 122 10.39 0.83 8.40
N THR A 123 10.05 0.55 9.65
CA THR A 123 9.68 -0.79 10.10
C THR A 123 8.31 -1.16 9.53
N VAL A 124 8.25 -2.32 8.87
CA VAL A 124 7.02 -2.94 8.39
C VAL A 124 6.77 -4.20 9.20
N PHE A 125 5.58 -4.31 9.79
CA PHE A 125 5.24 -5.41 10.67
C PHE A 125 4.43 -6.47 9.93
N GLN A 126 4.78 -7.74 10.12
CA GLN A 126 4.02 -8.87 9.57
C GLN A 126 2.82 -9.17 10.49
N LEU A 127 1.60 -9.10 9.95
CA LEU A 127 0.37 -9.36 10.71
C LEU A 127 -0.09 -10.83 10.60
N GLY A 128 0.01 -11.40 9.41
CA GLY A 128 -0.45 -12.77 9.16
C GLY A 128 0.05 -13.31 7.83
N ARG A 129 0.19 -14.64 7.74
CA ARG A 129 0.48 -15.34 6.48
C ARG A 129 -0.83 -15.72 5.80
N ASN A 130 -0.81 -15.77 4.48
CA ASN A 130 -1.95 -15.98 3.59
C ASN A 130 -3.01 -14.86 3.69
N CYS A 131 -3.96 -14.83 2.74
CA CYS A 131 -5.10 -13.91 2.74
C CYS A 131 -4.73 -12.41 2.65
N GLN A 132 -4.35 -11.96 1.45
CA GLN A 132 -3.86 -10.61 1.18
C GLN A 132 -4.93 -9.52 1.33
N TYR A 133 -6.18 -9.86 1.05
CA TYR A 133 -7.30 -8.94 1.10
C TYR A 133 -7.86 -8.94 2.52
N ALA A 134 -7.64 -7.85 3.24
CA ALA A 134 -8.18 -7.65 4.57
C ALA A 134 -8.92 -6.33 4.69
N SER A 135 -9.90 -6.33 5.59
CA SER A 135 -10.40 -5.13 6.23
C SER A 135 -10.05 -5.21 7.72
N THR A 136 -9.65 -4.09 8.31
CA THR A 136 -9.32 -3.99 9.73
C THR A 136 -10.20 -2.95 10.38
N VAL A 137 -10.75 -3.27 11.56
CA VAL A 137 -11.52 -2.33 12.38
C VAL A 137 -10.94 -2.28 13.79
N LEU A 138 -11.08 -1.11 14.43
CA LEU A 138 -10.82 -0.93 15.86
C LEU A 138 -12.12 -1.22 16.63
N LEU A 139 -12.03 -2.07 17.64
CA LEU A 139 -13.13 -2.38 18.56
C LEU A 139 -13.12 -1.44 19.79
N PRO A 140 -14.25 -1.31 20.51
CA PRO A 140 -14.36 -0.45 21.69
C PRO A 140 -13.40 -0.76 22.84
N ASP A 141 -12.89 -1.99 22.91
CA ASP A 141 -11.90 -2.46 23.90
C ASP A 141 -10.44 -2.18 23.49
N ASN A 142 -10.23 -1.38 22.44
CA ASN A 142 -8.94 -1.04 21.85
C ASN A 142 -8.21 -2.23 21.18
N HIS A 143 -8.90 -3.33 20.88
CA HIS A 143 -8.36 -4.39 20.03
C HIS A 143 -8.70 -4.14 18.55
N LEU A 144 -7.77 -4.50 17.68
CA LEU A 144 -7.97 -4.50 16.24
C LEU A 144 -8.44 -5.87 15.79
N VAL A 145 -9.38 -5.91 14.86
CA VAL A 145 -9.79 -7.14 14.18
C VAL A 145 -9.56 -6.98 12.69
N SER A 146 -8.73 -7.85 12.13
CA SER A 146 -8.55 -7.99 10.69
C SER A 146 -9.31 -9.21 10.19
N VAL A 147 -10.23 -9.00 9.26
CA VAL A 147 -10.96 -10.06 8.56
C VAL A 147 -10.44 -10.16 7.14
N SER A 148 -10.18 -11.38 6.70
CA SER A 148 -9.73 -11.68 5.36
C SER A 148 -10.44 -12.92 4.82
N HIS A 149 -10.44 -13.09 3.50
CA HIS A 149 -11.07 -14.24 2.86
C HIS A 149 -10.09 -14.98 1.96
N ARG A 150 -10.33 -16.28 1.80
CA ARG A 150 -9.65 -17.15 0.84
C ARG A 150 -10.63 -18.16 0.28
N ILE A 151 -10.41 -18.58 -0.97
CA ILE A 151 -11.12 -19.70 -1.56
C ILE A 151 -10.21 -20.93 -1.45
N ILE A 152 -10.69 -22.01 -0.84
CA ILE A 152 -10.02 -23.32 -0.77
C ILE A 152 -10.99 -24.35 -1.33
N ASP A 153 -10.58 -25.07 -2.39
CA ASP A 153 -11.39 -26.10 -3.06
C ASP A 153 -12.82 -25.64 -3.39
N GLY A 154 -12.95 -24.39 -3.85
CA GLY A 154 -14.23 -23.76 -4.20
C GLY A 154 -15.03 -23.20 -3.01
N VAL A 155 -14.57 -23.38 -1.77
CA VAL A 155 -15.23 -22.89 -0.56
C VAL A 155 -14.61 -21.57 -0.09
N GLY A 156 -15.43 -20.54 0.09
CA GLY A 156 -15.03 -19.27 0.69
C GLY A 156 -14.85 -19.41 2.21
N ILE A 157 -13.64 -19.16 2.70
CA ILE A 157 -13.28 -19.22 4.12
C ILE A 157 -12.89 -17.82 4.59
N PHE A 158 -13.51 -17.38 5.67
CA PHE A 158 -13.13 -16.16 6.38
C PHE A 158 -12.14 -16.47 7.49
N HIS A 159 -11.07 -15.68 7.57
CA HIS A 159 -10.10 -15.69 8.65
C HIS A 159 -10.21 -14.37 9.41
N SER A 160 -10.44 -14.46 10.72
CA SER A 160 -10.41 -13.33 11.64
C SER A 160 -9.15 -13.39 12.50
N ARG A 161 -8.54 -12.24 12.75
CA ARG A 161 -7.39 -12.09 13.64
C ARG A 161 -7.61 -10.89 14.55
N GLN A 162 -7.58 -11.12 15.85
CA GLN A 162 -7.49 -10.05 16.85
C GLN A 162 -6.03 -9.72 17.14
N TRP A 163 -5.71 -8.44 17.28
CA TRP A 163 -4.33 -7.98 17.52
C TRP A 163 -4.29 -6.55 18.09
N SER A 164 -3.10 -6.17 18.56
CA SER A 164 -2.78 -4.79 18.94
C SER A 164 -1.42 -4.42 18.31
N PRO A 165 -1.21 -3.16 17.91
CA PRO A 165 0.06 -2.74 17.36
C PRO A 165 1.14 -2.76 18.45
N PRO A 166 2.42 -2.90 18.08
CA PRO A 166 3.53 -2.73 19.03
C PRO A 166 3.58 -1.29 19.55
N ASP A 167 4.28 -1.09 20.66
CA ASP A 167 4.42 0.24 21.26
C ASP A 167 5.16 1.25 20.36
N LYS A 168 5.06 2.52 20.72
CA LYS A 168 5.65 3.63 19.97
C LYS A 168 7.19 3.55 19.89
N ALA A 169 7.85 2.92 20.87
CA ALA A 169 9.31 2.78 20.84
C ALA A 169 9.73 1.76 19.78
N ALA A 170 9.07 0.61 19.73
CA ALA A 170 9.31 -0.44 18.73
C ALA A 170 9.02 0.03 17.30
N THR A 171 7.92 0.77 17.08
CA THR A 171 7.60 1.35 15.76
C THR A 171 8.59 2.43 15.32
N SER A 172 9.08 3.25 16.27
CA SER A 172 9.99 4.35 15.98
C SER A 172 11.45 3.93 15.86
N ALA A 173 11.82 2.72 16.29
CA ALA A 173 13.21 2.25 16.28
C ALA A 173 13.88 2.28 14.89
N GLY A 174 13.12 2.02 13.83
CA GLY A 174 13.60 2.12 12.43
C GLY A 174 13.55 3.53 11.84
N GLY A 175 12.98 4.50 12.57
CA GLY A 175 12.70 5.85 12.09
C GLY A 175 11.59 5.93 11.03
N PHE A 176 11.44 7.12 10.44
CA PHE A 176 10.35 7.46 9.52
C PHE A 176 10.86 7.99 8.19
N TRP A 177 10.08 7.76 7.14
CA TRP A 177 10.36 8.28 5.80
C TRP A 177 9.13 8.98 5.23
N ILE A 178 9.37 9.95 4.36
CA ILE A 178 8.32 10.72 3.69
C ILE A 178 8.19 10.19 2.26
N PRO A 179 7.03 9.66 1.86
CA PRO A 179 6.83 9.16 0.52
C PRO A 179 6.85 10.31 -0.48
N ARG A 180 7.55 10.10 -1.59
CA ARG A 180 7.63 11.06 -2.69
C ARG A 180 6.44 10.88 -3.64
N PRO A 181 6.08 11.92 -4.41
CA PRO A 181 5.16 11.75 -5.53
C PRO A 181 5.58 10.58 -6.42
N ALA A 182 4.60 9.85 -6.94
CA ALA A 182 4.84 8.72 -7.84
C ALA A 182 5.45 9.13 -9.20
N GLU A 183 5.55 10.44 -9.47
CA GLU A 183 6.00 11.05 -10.74
C GLU A 183 7.30 11.86 -10.57
N PRO A 184 8.11 12.04 -11.64
CA PRO A 184 7.92 11.48 -12.97
C PRO A 184 8.48 10.07 -13.01
N LEU A 185 7.62 9.13 -13.36
CA LEU A 185 8.04 7.78 -13.66
C LEU A 185 8.29 7.58 -15.18
N GLY A 186 8.10 8.68 -15.93
CA GLY A 186 8.49 9.02 -17.30
C GLY A 186 7.71 10.29 -17.65
N ILE A 187 8.35 11.33 -18.22
CA ILE A 187 7.62 12.56 -18.57
C ILE A 187 6.73 12.23 -19.77
N ALA A 188 5.42 12.11 -19.54
CA ALA A 188 4.46 12.14 -20.63
C ALA A 188 4.59 13.50 -21.32
N ARG A 189 5.19 13.53 -22.52
CA ARG A 189 5.14 14.72 -23.37
C ARG A 189 3.68 15.01 -23.68
N THR A 190 3.23 16.22 -23.36
CA THR A 190 1.96 16.76 -23.81
C THR A 190 1.90 16.68 -25.34
N ARG A 191 0.79 16.15 -25.85
CA ARG A 191 0.43 16.22 -27.26
C ARG A 191 0.26 17.66 -27.71
#